data_AF-A0A932ASF2-F1
#
_entry.id   AF-A0A932ASF2-F1
#
_cell.length_a   1.000
_cell.length_b   1.000
_cell.length_c   1.000
_cell.angle_alpha   90.00
_cell.angle_beta   90.00
_cell.angle_gamma   90.00
#
_symmetry.space_group_name_H-M   'P 1'
#
loop_
_entity.id
_entity.type
_entity.pdbx_description
1 polymer ?
#
loop_
_entity_poly.entity_id
_entity_poly.type
_entity_poly.pdbx_seq_one_letter_code
_entity_poly.pdbx_strand_id
1 'polypeptide(L)'
;MQTFTDGAQCTANFVFSDGTNVFIGQAAHCSGTGGNTATNGCTSGSLPTGTKVTVTGASKPATMVYNSWVTMQAKGETNPDACAYNDLALLQLDPADAGKVNPSIPAFGGPVGINTTGTRVGDKVYSYGNSSLRFGVSQLSPKTGVSVGDSGNGWTHTVYTVTPGIPGDSGSAFLDANGRALGVLSTLALAPLAASNNVSDIGRMLDYLRANSPFTGVQLVDGTEPFTPSLAGLVPVG
;
A
#
# COMPACT_ATOMS: atom_id res chain seq x y z
N MET A 1 -8.67 3.36 -5.23
CA MET A 1 -9.90 2.79 -4.62
C MET A 1 -9.81 2.94 -3.10
N GLN A 2 -10.94 3.13 -2.38
CA GLN A 2 -10.94 3.20 -0.91
C GLN A 2 -11.29 1.85 -0.29
N THR A 3 -10.66 1.54 0.84
CA THR A 3 -11.04 0.47 1.77
C THR A 3 -11.54 1.08 3.07
N PHE A 4 -12.53 0.44 3.70
CA PHE A 4 -13.05 0.83 5.01
C PHE A 4 -13.04 -0.36 5.95
N THR A 5 -12.31 -0.21 7.06
CA THR A 5 -12.14 -1.23 8.10
C THR A 5 -12.51 -0.61 9.44
N ASP A 6 -13.61 -1.05 10.04
CA ASP A 6 -14.07 -0.61 11.37
C ASP A 6 -14.05 0.93 11.58
N GLY A 7 -14.56 1.68 10.58
CA GLY A 7 -14.60 3.14 10.61
C GLY A 7 -13.33 3.85 10.12
N ALA A 8 -12.20 3.15 9.98
CA ALA A 8 -11.00 3.69 9.35
C ALA A 8 -11.11 3.61 7.82
N GLN A 9 -10.73 4.70 7.13
CA GLN A 9 -10.64 4.74 5.68
C GLN A 9 -9.18 4.73 5.24
N CYS A 10 -8.86 3.88 4.26
CA CYS A 10 -7.56 3.81 3.61
C CYS A 10 -7.69 3.71 2.09
N THR A 11 -6.56 3.81 1.40
CA THR A 11 -6.44 3.61 -0.04
C THR A 11 -5.91 2.20 -0.30
N ALA A 12 -6.55 1.48 -1.22
CA ALA A 12 -6.04 0.21 -1.72
C ALA A 12 -4.72 0.41 -2.49
N ASN A 13 -3.75 -0.51 -2.35
CA ASN A 13 -2.49 -0.50 -3.11
C ASN A 13 -2.59 -1.32 -4.42
N PHE A 14 -1.85 -2.43 -4.46
CA PHE A 14 -1.67 -3.32 -5.59
C PHE A 14 -2.66 -4.48 -5.52
N VAL A 15 -2.74 -5.19 -6.63
CA VAL A 15 -3.47 -6.45 -6.74
C VAL A 15 -2.47 -7.58 -6.59
N PHE A 16 -2.86 -8.61 -5.85
CA PHE A 16 -2.09 -9.82 -5.66
C PHE A 16 -2.93 -11.04 -6.02
N SER A 17 -2.28 -12.14 -6.36
CA SER A 17 -2.95 -13.42 -6.60
C SER A 17 -2.06 -14.58 -6.20
N ASP A 18 -2.69 -15.69 -5.80
CA ASP A 18 -2.05 -17.00 -5.64
C ASP A 18 -2.39 -17.96 -6.81
N GLY A 19 -2.96 -17.42 -7.90
CA GLY A 19 -3.45 -18.17 -9.06
C GLY A 19 -4.89 -18.67 -8.93
N THR A 20 -5.47 -18.65 -7.72
CA THR A 20 -6.87 -19.05 -7.47
C THR A 20 -7.70 -17.86 -6.96
N ASN A 21 -7.13 -17.10 -6.05
CA ASN A 21 -7.76 -15.98 -5.36
C ASN A 21 -7.18 -14.66 -5.85
N VAL A 22 -8.01 -13.62 -5.80
CA VAL A 22 -7.60 -12.24 -6.05
C VAL A 22 -7.65 -11.48 -4.74
N PHE A 23 -6.54 -10.79 -4.44
CA PHE A 23 -6.39 -9.97 -3.26
C PHE A 23 -6.15 -8.53 -3.66
N ILE A 24 -6.70 -7.60 -2.89
CA ILE A 24 -6.30 -6.20 -2.90
C ILE A 24 -5.52 -5.93 -1.63
N GLY A 25 -4.36 -5.29 -1.73
CA GLY A 25 -3.63 -4.89 -0.53
C GLY A 25 -4.15 -3.60 0.07
N GLN A 26 -3.98 -3.49 1.38
CA GLN A 26 -4.10 -2.25 2.15
C GLN A 26 -2.93 -2.15 3.14
N ALA A 27 -2.75 -0.99 3.78
CA ALA A 27 -1.82 -0.89 4.90
C ALA A 27 -2.36 -1.68 6.11
N ALA A 28 -1.50 -2.39 6.84
CA ALA A 28 -1.89 -3.17 8.02
C ALA A 28 -2.42 -2.29 9.16
N HIS A 29 -1.84 -1.11 9.36
CA HIS A 29 -2.29 -0.15 10.37
C HIS A 29 -3.71 0.38 10.10
N CYS A 30 -4.27 0.20 8.90
CA CYS A 30 -5.65 0.56 8.59
C CYS A 30 -6.67 -0.28 9.38
N SER A 31 -6.23 -1.40 9.95
CA SER A 31 -7.00 -2.20 10.90
C SER A 31 -6.47 -2.10 12.33
N GLY A 32 -5.63 -1.11 12.63
CA GLY A 32 -5.07 -0.86 13.95
C GLY A 32 -6.15 -0.49 14.96
N THR A 33 -6.01 -0.95 16.20
CA THR A 33 -6.95 -0.65 17.31
C THR A 33 -6.34 0.31 18.35
N GLY A 34 -5.09 0.75 18.11
CA GLY A 34 -4.40 1.74 18.92
C GLY A 34 -4.67 3.19 18.48
N GLY A 35 -4.06 4.15 19.18
CA GLY A 35 -4.09 5.56 18.78
C GLY A 35 -3.20 5.85 17.56
N ASN A 36 -3.30 7.07 17.02
CA ASN A 36 -2.59 7.49 15.78
C ASN A 36 -1.06 7.40 15.82
N THR A 37 -0.46 7.24 17.00
CA THR A 37 0.99 7.08 17.19
C THR A 37 1.43 5.62 17.33
N ALA A 38 0.48 4.68 17.42
CA ALA A 38 0.73 3.25 17.50
C ALA A 38 1.11 2.72 16.11
N THR A 39 2.39 2.83 15.78
CA THR A 39 2.95 2.56 14.44
C THR A 39 3.84 1.32 14.41
N ASN A 40 4.18 0.74 15.56
CA ASN A 40 5.00 -0.46 15.63
C ASN A 40 4.11 -1.71 15.55
N GLY A 41 4.24 -2.48 14.47
CA GLY A 41 3.40 -3.65 14.21
C GLY A 41 3.63 -4.84 15.14
N CYS A 42 4.75 -4.89 15.87
CA CYS A 42 5.02 -5.95 16.85
C CYS A 42 4.36 -5.69 18.21
N THR A 43 3.92 -4.47 18.50
CA THR A 43 3.34 -4.12 19.81
C THR A 43 1.98 -3.44 19.73
N SER A 44 1.64 -2.86 18.58
CA SER A 44 0.36 -2.16 18.38
C SER A 44 -0.77 -3.15 18.09
N GLY A 45 -1.93 -2.92 18.70
CA GLY A 45 -3.11 -3.76 18.46
C GLY A 45 -3.63 -3.64 17.01
N SER A 46 -4.15 -4.74 16.48
CA SER A 46 -4.85 -4.80 15.18
C SER A 46 -6.08 -5.70 15.30
N LEU A 47 -7.09 -5.42 14.48
CA LEU A 47 -8.19 -6.35 14.26
C LEU A 47 -7.65 -7.68 13.69
N PRO A 48 -8.32 -8.81 13.99
CA PRO A 48 -7.86 -10.12 13.56
C PRO A 48 -8.10 -10.36 12.06
N THR A 49 -7.43 -11.37 11.52
CA THR A 49 -7.81 -11.96 10.23
C THR A 49 -9.25 -12.48 10.29
N GLY A 50 -9.96 -12.45 9.16
CA GLY A 50 -11.40 -12.75 9.07
C GLY A 50 -12.29 -11.49 9.15
N THR A 51 -11.73 -10.36 9.56
CA THR A 51 -12.41 -9.05 9.54
C THR A 51 -12.93 -8.73 8.15
N LYS A 52 -14.19 -8.27 8.07
CA LYS A 52 -14.81 -7.83 6.82
C LYS A 52 -14.42 -6.38 6.53
N VAL A 53 -14.00 -6.15 5.29
CA VAL A 53 -13.53 -4.84 4.83
C VAL A 53 -14.36 -4.41 3.64
N THR A 54 -14.96 -3.23 3.73
CA THR A 54 -15.70 -2.66 2.60
C THR A 54 -14.70 -2.13 1.58
N VAL A 55 -14.88 -2.53 0.33
CA VAL A 55 -14.03 -2.12 -0.79
C VAL A 55 -14.89 -1.34 -1.78
N THR A 56 -14.52 -0.09 -2.07
CA THR A 56 -15.32 0.76 -2.96
C THR A 56 -15.39 0.15 -4.36
N GLY A 57 -16.60 -0.05 -4.89
CA GLY A 57 -16.83 -0.68 -6.20
C GLY A 57 -17.01 -2.20 -6.16
N ALA A 58 -16.72 -2.86 -5.04
CA ALA A 58 -17.09 -4.26 -4.83
C ALA A 58 -18.57 -4.39 -4.47
N SER A 59 -19.20 -5.47 -4.91
CA SER A 59 -20.59 -5.82 -4.56
C SER A 59 -20.71 -6.42 -3.17
N LYS A 60 -19.62 -6.99 -2.64
CA LYS A 60 -19.57 -7.62 -1.32
C LYS A 60 -18.33 -7.18 -0.55
N PRO A 61 -18.36 -7.22 0.80
CA PRO A 61 -17.16 -6.98 1.60
C PRO A 61 -16.07 -8.02 1.29
N ALA A 62 -14.84 -7.54 1.18
CA ALA A 62 -13.66 -8.39 1.19
C ALA A 62 -13.41 -8.96 2.59
N THR A 63 -12.57 -9.99 2.68
CA THR A 63 -12.13 -10.55 3.95
C THR A 63 -10.63 -10.29 4.13
N MET A 64 -10.22 -9.69 5.25
CA MET A 64 -8.80 -9.55 5.57
C MET A 64 -8.24 -10.91 5.95
N VAL A 65 -7.46 -11.51 5.06
CA VAL A 65 -6.94 -12.88 5.24
C VAL A 65 -5.47 -12.90 5.67
N TYR A 66 -4.78 -11.78 5.51
CA TYR A 66 -3.43 -11.58 6.01
C TYR A 66 -3.31 -10.17 6.59
N ASN A 67 -2.55 -10.06 7.68
CA ASN A 67 -2.13 -8.78 8.26
C ASN A 67 -0.72 -8.99 8.86
N SER A 68 0.24 -8.16 8.46
CA SER A 68 1.64 -8.28 8.89
C SER A 68 1.80 -8.11 10.39
N TRP A 69 1.06 -7.21 11.04
CA TRP A 69 1.16 -6.94 12.48
C TRP A 69 0.69 -8.15 13.29
N VAL A 70 -0.47 -8.71 12.93
CA VAL A 70 -1.00 -9.95 13.53
C VAL A 70 -0.01 -11.10 13.35
N THR A 71 0.58 -11.22 12.15
CA THR A 71 1.56 -12.28 11.85
C THR A 71 2.84 -12.11 12.66
N MET A 72 3.41 -10.90 12.70
CA MET A 72 4.62 -10.58 13.47
C MET A 72 4.42 -10.87 14.96
N GLN A 73 3.29 -10.47 15.54
CA GLN A 73 2.95 -10.74 16.94
C GLN A 73 2.83 -12.24 17.22
N ALA A 74 2.14 -12.98 16.36
CA ALA A 74 1.99 -14.43 16.50
C ALA A 74 3.33 -15.18 16.39
N LYS A 75 4.29 -14.64 15.63
CA LYS A 75 5.64 -15.19 15.47
C LYS A 75 6.64 -14.71 16.52
N GLY A 76 6.28 -13.74 17.36
CA GLY A 76 7.22 -13.11 18.27
C GLY A 76 8.36 -12.40 17.52
N GLU A 77 8.03 -11.68 16.44
CA GLU A 77 9.01 -10.93 15.65
C GLU A 77 9.79 -9.93 16.53
N THR A 78 11.10 -9.87 16.31
CA THR A 78 12.02 -9.03 17.10
C THR A 78 12.91 -8.14 16.24
N ASN A 79 12.89 -8.30 14.91
CA ASN A 79 13.59 -7.42 14.00
C ASN A 79 12.98 -6.01 14.09
N PRO A 80 13.73 -5.00 14.55
CA PRO A 80 13.17 -3.67 14.77
C PRO A 80 12.68 -3.01 13.48
N ASP A 81 13.30 -3.28 12.33
CA ASP A 81 12.89 -2.70 11.05
C ASP A 81 11.62 -3.37 10.52
N ALA A 82 11.50 -4.70 10.64
CA ALA A 82 10.25 -5.38 10.30
C ALA A 82 9.11 -4.86 11.18
N CYS A 83 9.34 -4.74 12.49
CA CYS A 83 8.36 -4.19 13.43
C CYS A 83 7.95 -2.74 13.11
N ALA A 84 8.89 -1.92 12.63
CA ALA A 84 8.63 -0.52 12.33
C ALA A 84 7.97 -0.29 10.96
N TYR A 85 8.22 -1.17 9.98
CA TYR A 85 7.95 -0.87 8.58
C TYR A 85 7.20 -1.96 7.81
N ASN A 86 6.97 -3.17 8.37
CA ASN A 86 6.14 -4.17 7.71
C ASN A 86 4.65 -3.87 7.92
N ASP A 87 4.01 -3.31 6.91
CA ASP A 87 2.67 -2.72 7.02
C ASP A 87 1.71 -3.20 5.92
N LEU A 88 1.74 -4.50 5.59
CA LEU A 88 0.89 -5.10 4.56
C LEU A 88 -0.27 -5.90 5.17
N ALA A 89 -1.47 -5.67 4.66
CA ALA A 89 -2.59 -6.58 4.82
C ALA A 89 -3.18 -6.95 3.45
N LEU A 90 -3.66 -8.20 3.31
CA LEU A 90 -4.33 -8.68 2.11
C LEU A 90 -5.82 -8.85 2.35
N LEU A 91 -6.60 -8.28 1.44
CA LEU A 91 -8.05 -8.37 1.40
C LEU A 91 -8.45 -9.31 0.28
N GLN A 92 -8.89 -10.52 0.62
CA GLN A 92 -9.44 -11.45 -0.36
C GLN A 92 -10.81 -10.94 -0.80
N LEU A 93 -10.95 -10.71 -2.11
CA LEU A 93 -12.22 -10.32 -2.70
C LEU A 93 -13.17 -11.51 -2.80
N ASP A 94 -14.48 -11.23 -2.78
CA ASP A 94 -15.45 -12.24 -3.19
C ASP A 94 -15.26 -12.58 -4.68
N PRO A 95 -15.34 -13.87 -5.07
CA PRO A 95 -15.16 -14.27 -6.47
C PRO A 95 -16.06 -13.52 -7.46
N ALA A 96 -17.24 -13.06 -7.04
CA ALA A 96 -18.14 -12.26 -7.88
C ALA A 96 -17.56 -10.88 -8.28
N ASP A 97 -16.57 -10.38 -7.54
CA ASP A 97 -15.93 -9.09 -7.78
C ASP A 97 -14.52 -9.23 -8.38
N ALA A 98 -13.93 -10.43 -8.41
CA ALA A 98 -12.58 -10.67 -8.91
C ALA A 98 -12.38 -10.19 -10.36
N GLY A 99 -13.37 -10.42 -11.24
CA GLY A 99 -13.33 -9.99 -12.63
C GLY A 99 -13.47 -8.48 -12.87
N LYS A 100 -13.76 -7.69 -11.82
CA LYS A 100 -13.88 -6.22 -11.90
C LYS A 100 -12.55 -5.51 -11.60
N VAL A 101 -11.54 -6.27 -11.17
CA VAL A 101 -10.27 -5.72 -10.70
C VAL A 101 -9.41 -5.34 -11.89
N ASN A 102 -8.88 -4.10 -11.86
CA ASN A 102 -7.78 -3.69 -12.72
C ASN A 102 -6.53 -3.50 -11.85
N PRO A 103 -5.42 -4.23 -12.10
CA PRO A 103 -4.17 -4.07 -11.37
C PRO A 103 -3.45 -2.75 -11.67
N SER A 104 -3.95 -1.96 -12.62
CA SER A 104 -3.33 -0.71 -13.02
C SER A 104 -3.50 0.44 -12.04
N ILE A 105 -2.41 1.15 -11.76
CA ILE A 105 -2.44 2.34 -10.91
C ILE A 105 -3.15 3.47 -11.68
N PRO A 106 -4.23 4.06 -11.14
CA PRO A 106 -4.94 5.11 -11.86
C PRO A 106 -4.03 6.29 -12.20
N ALA A 107 -4.23 6.86 -13.40
CA ALA A 107 -3.41 7.89 -14.05
C ALA A 107 -1.98 7.48 -14.46
N PHE A 108 -1.43 6.36 -13.97
CA PHE A 108 -0.05 5.98 -14.25
C PHE A 108 0.13 4.63 -14.96
N GLY A 109 -0.87 3.73 -14.95
CA GLY A 109 -0.67 2.36 -15.41
C GLY A 109 0.28 1.57 -14.50
N GLY A 110 0.94 0.52 -15.02
CA GLY A 110 1.80 -0.37 -14.22
C GLY A 110 1.04 -1.04 -13.06
N PRO A 111 1.67 -1.72 -12.10
CA PRO A 111 3.10 -1.96 -12.02
C PRO A 111 3.59 -2.90 -13.14
N VAL A 112 4.88 -2.84 -13.47
CA VAL A 112 5.53 -3.73 -14.46
C VAL A 112 6.50 -4.72 -13.79
N GLY A 113 6.15 -5.15 -12.58
CA GLY A 113 7.00 -5.91 -11.67
C GLY A 113 7.36 -5.15 -10.39
N ILE A 114 8.18 -5.77 -9.55
CA ILE A 114 8.61 -5.25 -8.24
C ILE A 114 9.98 -4.56 -8.38
N ASN A 115 10.16 -3.42 -7.71
CA ASN A 115 11.47 -2.82 -7.52
C ASN A 115 12.25 -3.67 -6.50
N THR A 116 13.42 -4.18 -6.90
CA THR A 116 14.29 -5.03 -6.05
C THR A 116 15.61 -4.37 -5.69
N THR A 117 15.80 -3.12 -6.11
CA THR A 117 17.07 -2.38 -5.98
C THR A 117 16.99 -1.23 -4.99
N GLY A 118 15.80 -0.96 -4.44
CA GLY A 118 15.53 0.19 -3.58
C GLY A 118 15.57 1.50 -4.35
N THR A 119 15.73 2.60 -3.61
CA THR A 119 15.77 3.96 -4.13
C THR A 119 16.95 4.77 -3.62
N ARG A 120 17.35 5.76 -4.42
CA ARG A 120 18.35 6.76 -4.07
C ARG A 120 17.71 8.14 -3.94
N VAL A 121 18.43 9.03 -3.26
CA VAL A 121 18.04 10.43 -3.16
C VAL A 121 17.86 11.02 -4.56
N GLY A 122 16.67 11.59 -4.81
CA GLY A 122 16.32 12.25 -6.07
C GLY A 122 15.60 11.34 -7.08
N ASP A 123 15.53 10.03 -6.86
CA ASP A 123 14.78 9.12 -7.72
C ASP A 123 13.30 9.52 -7.76
N LYS A 124 12.69 9.49 -8.95
CA LYS A 124 11.28 9.85 -9.13
C LYS A 124 10.37 8.75 -8.62
N VAL A 125 9.30 9.17 -7.94
CA VAL A 125 8.25 8.28 -7.46
C VAL A 125 6.86 8.78 -7.87
N TYR A 126 5.95 7.84 -8.08
CA TYR A 126 4.58 8.07 -8.53
C TYR A 126 3.61 7.32 -7.62
N SER A 127 2.49 7.93 -7.27
CA SER A 127 1.52 7.31 -6.37
C SER A 127 0.10 7.77 -6.66
N TYR A 128 -0.89 7.02 -6.23
CA TYR A 128 -2.28 7.41 -6.28
C TYR A 128 -2.92 7.29 -4.90
N GLY A 129 -3.31 8.42 -4.31
CA GLY A 129 -4.00 8.49 -3.02
C GLY A 129 -5.47 8.82 -3.16
N ASN A 130 -6.34 8.16 -2.40
CA ASN A 130 -7.78 8.36 -2.47
C ASN A 130 -8.39 8.71 -1.12
N SER A 131 -7.74 9.57 -0.35
CA SER A 131 -8.28 10.08 0.91
C SER A 131 -9.64 10.76 0.72
N SER A 132 -10.60 10.39 1.57
CA SER A 132 -11.92 11.05 1.68
C SER A 132 -11.81 12.53 2.05
N LEU A 133 -10.73 12.95 2.71
CA LEU A 133 -10.45 14.35 3.08
C LEU A 133 -10.12 15.24 1.88
N ARG A 134 -9.94 14.65 0.69
CA ARG A 134 -9.79 15.40 -0.57
C ARG A 134 -11.13 15.78 -1.20
N PHE A 135 -12.24 15.51 -0.53
CA PHE A 135 -13.61 15.88 -0.93
C PHE A 135 -13.98 15.46 -2.37
N GLY A 136 -13.42 14.33 -2.84
CA GLY A 136 -13.69 13.80 -4.18
C GLY A 136 -12.98 14.52 -5.33
N VAL A 137 -12.04 15.43 -5.05
CA VAL A 137 -11.26 16.12 -6.09
C VAL A 137 -10.22 15.18 -6.69
N SER A 138 -10.60 14.48 -7.76
CA SER A 138 -9.78 13.44 -8.40
C SER A 138 -8.44 13.95 -8.96
N GLN A 139 -8.33 15.24 -9.28
CA GLN A 139 -7.07 15.85 -9.72
C GLN A 139 -5.99 15.86 -8.62
N LEU A 140 -6.38 15.72 -7.35
CA LEU A 140 -5.44 15.67 -6.21
C LEU A 140 -5.00 14.25 -5.84
N SER A 141 -5.54 13.23 -6.51
CA SER A 141 -5.26 11.84 -6.20
C SER A 141 -3.93 11.35 -6.80
N PRO A 142 -3.60 11.65 -8.07
CA PRO A 142 -2.29 11.36 -8.62
C PRO A 142 -1.21 12.20 -7.93
N LYS A 143 -0.12 11.55 -7.53
CA LYS A 143 0.99 12.15 -6.82
C LYS A 143 2.28 11.86 -7.57
N THR A 144 3.12 12.88 -7.64
CA THR A 144 4.51 12.76 -8.06
C THR A 144 5.41 13.25 -6.93
N GLY A 145 6.62 12.70 -6.88
CA GLY A 145 7.55 13.01 -5.81
C GLY A 145 8.98 12.59 -6.13
N VAL A 146 9.81 12.69 -5.10
CA VAL A 146 11.18 12.20 -5.08
C VAL A 146 11.43 11.34 -3.85
N SER A 147 12.26 10.32 -4.00
CA SER A 147 12.82 9.58 -2.87
C SER A 147 13.92 10.39 -2.20
N VAL A 148 14.07 10.24 -0.89
CA VAL A 148 15.24 10.67 -0.12
C VAL A 148 16.12 9.48 0.30
N GLY A 149 15.91 8.33 -0.35
CA GLY A 149 16.64 7.10 -0.15
C GLY A 149 15.94 6.11 0.78
N ASP A 150 16.57 4.95 0.90
CA ASP A 150 16.10 3.85 1.73
C ASP A 150 16.52 4.04 3.20
N SER A 151 15.69 3.54 4.11
CA SER A 151 16.01 3.42 5.52
C SER A 151 15.46 2.11 6.11
N GLY A 152 15.73 1.85 7.39
CA GLY A 152 15.34 0.60 8.04
C GLY A 152 15.89 -0.64 7.34
N ASN A 153 17.17 -0.61 6.95
CA ASN A 153 17.81 -1.69 6.18
C ASN A 153 17.04 -2.09 4.89
N GLY A 154 16.40 -1.12 4.24
CA GLY A 154 15.64 -1.30 3.01
C GLY A 154 14.18 -1.70 3.22
N TRP A 155 13.67 -1.71 4.46
CA TRP A 155 12.25 -1.96 4.74
C TRP A 155 11.34 -0.78 4.40
N THR A 156 11.90 0.41 4.25
CA THR A 156 11.13 1.59 3.89
C THR A 156 11.93 2.51 2.96
N HIS A 157 11.20 3.19 2.08
CA HIS A 157 11.68 4.29 1.27
C HIS A 157 11.06 5.57 1.81
N THR A 158 11.88 6.57 2.07
CA THR A 158 11.37 7.86 2.52
C THR A 158 11.16 8.74 1.29
N VAL A 159 10.01 9.40 1.18
CA VAL A 159 9.65 10.17 -0.02
C VAL A 159 9.08 11.54 0.33
N TYR A 160 9.28 12.50 -0.57
CA TYR A 160 8.54 13.76 -0.60
C TYR A 160 7.67 13.80 -1.84
N THR A 161 6.38 14.02 -1.66
CA THR A 161 5.42 14.21 -2.76
C THR A 161 4.98 15.67 -2.83
N VAL A 162 4.65 16.16 -4.03
CA VAL A 162 4.21 17.55 -4.25
C VAL A 162 3.02 17.90 -3.37
N THR A 163 2.09 16.94 -3.21
CA THR A 163 1.05 16.99 -2.19
C THR A 163 1.28 15.84 -1.21
N PRO A 164 1.63 16.11 0.06
CA PRO A 164 1.93 15.06 1.03
C PRO A 164 0.74 14.10 1.20
N GLY A 165 1.05 12.88 1.65
CA GLY A 165 0.03 11.94 2.11
C GLY A 165 -0.70 12.50 3.31
N ILE A 166 -2.03 12.42 3.29
CA ILE A 166 -2.90 12.82 4.41
C ILE A 166 -3.66 11.58 4.94
N PRO A 167 -4.29 11.64 6.13
CA PRO A 167 -5.12 10.54 6.60
C PRO A 167 -6.12 10.07 5.53
N GLY A 168 -6.21 8.76 5.31
CA GLY A 168 -6.98 8.18 4.20
C GLY A 168 -6.16 7.85 2.94
N ASP A 169 -4.98 8.47 2.75
CA ASP A 169 -4.03 8.06 1.70
C ASP A 169 -3.20 6.85 2.15
N SER A 170 -3.17 6.52 3.45
CA SER A 170 -2.57 5.29 3.97
C SER A 170 -2.92 4.07 3.11
N GLY A 171 -1.92 3.27 2.76
CA GLY A 171 -2.06 2.16 1.84
C GLY A 171 -1.90 2.51 0.37
N SER A 172 -1.66 3.78 -0.02
CA SER A 172 -1.43 4.14 -1.43
C SER A 172 -0.23 3.39 -2.03
N ALA A 173 -0.40 2.86 -3.24
CA ALA A 173 0.69 2.28 -4.02
C ALA A 173 1.71 3.35 -4.44
N PHE A 174 2.99 3.02 -4.39
CA PHE A 174 4.09 3.81 -4.93
C PHE A 174 4.81 3.02 -6.03
N LEU A 175 5.09 3.69 -7.16
CA LEU A 175 5.86 3.19 -8.28
C LEU A 175 7.17 3.95 -8.40
N ASP A 176 8.22 3.27 -8.88
CA ASP A 176 9.48 3.91 -9.30
C ASP A 176 9.38 4.56 -10.70
N ALA A 177 10.47 5.17 -11.16
CA ALA A 177 10.55 5.84 -12.46
C ALA A 177 10.36 4.93 -13.69
N ASN A 178 10.41 3.61 -13.51
CA ASN A 178 10.19 2.62 -14.55
C ASN A 178 8.82 1.93 -14.42
N GLY A 179 7.97 2.38 -13.48
CA GLY A 179 6.67 1.78 -13.22
C GLY A 179 6.73 0.49 -12.41
N ARG A 180 7.84 0.18 -11.73
CA ARG A 180 7.90 -0.98 -10.83
C ARG A 180 7.28 -0.64 -9.49
N ALA A 181 6.57 -1.58 -8.89
CA ALA A 181 6.03 -1.48 -7.56
C ALA A 181 7.16 -1.26 -6.55
N LEU A 182 7.19 -0.07 -5.95
CA LEU A 182 8.17 0.31 -4.94
C LEU A 182 7.68 -0.08 -3.55
N GLY A 183 6.45 0.31 -3.21
CA GLY A 183 5.95 0.08 -1.87
C GLY A 183 4.59 0.66 -1.58
N VAL A 184 4.23 0.66 -0.32
CA VAL A 184 2.92 1.06 0.19
C VAL A 184 3.08 2.19 1.20
N LEU A 185 2.28 3.25 1.06
CA LEU A 185 2.30 4.37 2.00
C LEU A 185 1.90 3.91 3.40
N SER A 186 2.83 3.95 4.36
CA SER A 186 2.58 3.55 5.74
C SER A 186 2.24 4.77 6.61
N THR A 187 3.12 5.76 6.70
CA THR A 187 2.94 6.87 7.64
C THR A 187 3.41 8.21 7.09
N LEU A 188 2.93 9.29 7.69
CA LEU A 188 3.58 10.60 7.63
C LEU A 188 4.69 10.63 8.67
N ALA A 189 5.93 10.82 8.25
CA ALA A 189 7.05 10.96 9.18
C ALA A 189 7.01 12.34 9.83
N LEU A 190 7.01 12.37 11.17
CA LEU A 190 7.11 13.61 11.95
C LEU A 190 8.58 14.00 12.20
N ALA A 191 9.48 13.03 12.26
CA ALA A 191 10.93 13.22 12.43
C ALA A 191 11.70 12.08 11.74
N PRO A 192 12.98 12.30 11.34
CA PRO A 192 13.70 13.57 11.33
C PRO A 192 13.29 14.48 10.15
N LEU A 193 12.62 13.93 9.14
CA LEU A 193 12.21 14.63 7.93
C LEU A 193 10.71 14.94 7.98
N ALA A 194 10.36 16.06 8.61
CA ALA A 194 8.97 16.50 8.70
C ALA A 194 8.33 16.59 7.31
N ALA A 195 7.05 16.21 7.24
CA ALA A 195 6.24 16.17 6.02
C ALA A 195 6.71 15.17 4.94
N SER A 196 7.73 14.35 5.21
CA SER A 196 8.02 13.19 4.37
C SER A 196 7.07 12.04 4.68
N ASN A 197 6.97 11.10 3.74
CA ASN A 197 6.19 9.90 3.90
C ASN A 197 7.10 8.67 3.91
N ASN A 198 6.79 7.71 4.77
CA ASN A 198 7.43 6.40 4.76
C ASN A 198 6.62 5.46 3.87
N VAL A 199 7.31 4.78 2.95
CA VAL A 199 6.76 3.84 2.00
C VAL A 199 7.39 2.47 2.28
N SER A 200 6.62 1.56 2.85
CA SER A 200 7.07 0.20 3.16
C SER A 200 7.39 -0.57 1.88
N ASP A 201 8.57 -1.17 1.82
CA ASP A 201 9.07 -1.89 0.64
C ASP A 201 8.20 -3.12 0.33
N ILE A 202 7.62 -3.18 -0.87
CA ILE A 202 6.67 -4.26 -1.21
C ILE A 202 7.36 -5.61 -1.38
N GLY A 203 8.61 -5.64 -1.85
CA GLY A 203 9.37 -6.86 -2.01
C GLY A 203 9.59 -7.56 -0.66
N ARG A 204 10.06 -6.80 0.33
CA ARG A 204 10.28 -7.29 1.70
C ARG A 204 8.99 -7.70 2.40
N MET A 205 7.92 -6.93 2.24
CA MET A 205 6.62 -7.30 2.81
C MET A 205 6.11 -8.62 2.21
N LEU A 206 6.26 -8.84 0.91
CA LEU A 206 5.88 -10.10 0.25
C LEU A 206 6.81 -11.26 0.64
N ASP A 207 8.10 -11.03 0.79
CA ASP A 207 9.04 -12.04 1.29
C ASP A 207 8.67 -12.48 2.71
N TYR A 208 8.36 -11.52 3.57
CA TYR A 208 7.91 -11.80 4.93
C TYR A 208 6.61 -12.60 4.96
N LEU A 209 5.63 -12.17 4.17
CA LEU A 209 4.35 -12.86 4.02
C LEU A 209 4.55 -14.32 3.61
N ARG A 210 5.36 -14.56 2.57
CA ARG A 210 5.60 -15.90 2.04
C ARG A 210 6.39 -16.78 3.02
N ALA A 211 7.32 -16.20 3.77
CA ALA A 211 8.10 -16.93 4.76
C ALA A 211 7.33 -17.26 6.04
N ASN A 212 6.33 -16.44 6.42
CA ASN A 212 5.70 -16.51 7.74
C ASN A 212 4.22 -16.86 7.74
N SER A 213 3.62 -17.16 6.59
CA SER A 213 2.20 -17.49 6.46
C SER A 213 1.95 -18.62 5.45
N PRO A 214 0.74 -19.18 5.39
CA PRO A 214 0.37 -20.15 4.35
C PRO A 214 0.36 -19.59 2.91
N PHE A 215 0.49 -18.27 2.72
CA PHE A 215 0.39 -17.59 1.42
C PHE A 215 1.70 -17.63 0.62
N THR A 216 2.35 -18.79 0.54
CA THR A 216 3.68 -18.96 -0.10
C THR A 216 3.67 -18.66 -1.60
N GLY A 217 2.52 -18.83 -2.26
CA GLY A 217 2.33 -18.60 -3.70
C GLY A 217 1.81 -17.20 -4.08
N VAL A 218 1.58 -16.31 -3.12
CA VAL A 218 1.05 -14.97 -3.43
C VAL A 218 2.10 -14.14 -4.18
N GLN A 219 1.68 -13.56 -5.30
CA GLN A 219 2.48 -12.71 -6.17
C GLN A 219 1.75 -11.40 -6.45
N LEU A 220 2.51 -10.34 -6.69
CA LEU A 220 2.00 -9.09 -7.26
C LEU A 220 1.56 -9.32 -8.70
N VAL A 221 0.40 -8.79 -9.07
CA VAL A 221 -0.14 -8.85 -10.44
C VAL A 221 0.28 -7.59 -11.18
N ASP A 222 0.89 -7.76 -12.36
CA ASP A 222 1.27 -6.65 -13.22
C ASP A 222 0.04 -5.90 -13.77
N GLY A 223 0.23 -4.60 -14.00
CA GLY A 223 -0.76 -3.71 -14.61
C GLY A 223 -1.19 -4.17 -16.00
N THR A 224 -2.43 -3.89 -16.36
CA THR A 224 -2.97 -4.13 -17.71
C THR A 224 -2.76 -2.94 -18.65
N GLU A 225 -2.58 -1.74 -18.08
CA GLU A 225 -2.24 -0.51 -18.78
C GLU A 225 -0.73 -0.21 -18.70
N PRO A 226 -0.09 0.26 -19.79
CA PRO A 226 1.31 0.62 -19.80
C PRO A 226 1.65 1.71 -18.79
N PHE A 227 2.83 1.66 -18.18
CA PHE A 227 3.27 2.72 -17.29
C PHE A 227 3.52 4.03 -18.05
N THR A 228 2.88 5.12 -17.62
CA THR A 228 3.05 6.47 -18.15
C THR A 228 3.39 7.45 -17.01
N PRO A 229 4.64 7.94 -16.91
CA PRO A 229 5.06 8.85 -15.84
C PRO A 229 4.49 10.28 -15.98
N SER A 230 3.72 10.56 -17.03
CA SER A 230 3.12 11.86 -17.28
C SER A 230 1.66 11.90 -16.84
N LEU A 231 1.28 12.94 -16.10
CA LEU A 231 -0.13 13.29 -15.86
C LEU A 231 -0.82 13.90 -17.10
N ALA A 232 -0.14 13.92 -18.26
CA ALA A 232 -0.58 14.58 -19.48
C ALA A 232 -1.91 14.03 -20.07
N GLY A 233 -2.42 12.90 -19.54
CA GLY A 233 -3.74 12.36 -19.87
C GLY A 233 -4.92 12.92 -19.06
N LEU A 234 -4.69 13.80 -18.08
CA LEU A 234 -5.75 14.41 -17.25
C LEU A 234 -6.32 15.71 -17.85
N VAL A 235 -6.19 15.92 -19.16
CA VAL A 235 -6.87 17.03 -19.84
C VAL A 235 -8.38 16.85 -19.61
N PRO A 236 -9.08 17.82 -19.03
CA PRO A 236 -10.52 17.72 -18.85
C PRO A 236 -11.16 17.65 -20.24
N VAL A 237 -11.86 16.57 -20.52
CA VAL A 237 -13.01 16.66 -21.41
C VAL A 237 -14.03 17.54 -20.70
N GLY A 238 -14.04 18.83 -21.09
CA GLY A 238 -15.11 19.76 -20.74
C GLY A 238 -16.41 19.43 -21.44
#